data_AF-A0AAT9QJJ2-F1
#
_entry.id   AF-A0AAT9QJJ2-F1
#
_cell.length_a   1.000
_cell.length_b   1.000
_cell.length_c   1.000
_cell.angle_alpha   90.00
_cell.angle_beta   90.00
_cell.angle_gamma   90.00
#
_symmetry.space_group_name_H-M   'P 1'
#
loop_
_entity.id
_entity.type
_entity.pdbx_description
1 polymer ?
#
loop_
_entity_poly.entity_id
_entity_poly.type
_entity_poly.pdbx_seq_one_letter_code
_entity_poly.pdbx_strand_id
1 'polypeptide(L)'
;MQNPFKPTAGATPPELVGRAGLLDEFEYGLQQGSGAPGLLSIITGSRGIGKTVMLSEAEGIARDHGWAVISRTATPGFLAGVGDDMLRLLDEFGDGPPSRKITAFSAAGFGVTTQLPPERAADWRRTGNELLRLLDAKGTGLVITIDEIHAVDRTEIAQLAADVQHFIRDGLPIGLIFAGLPSAVSDLLNEGVATFLRRADRINLHEAAIAEVTASYSEALQPGRHRHLPRPHQPGSRSHRGISLPDPTGGLLPLARSR
;
A
#
# COMPACT_ATOMS: atom_id res chain seq x y z
N MET A 1 -11.07 -30.09 -0.21
CA MET A 1 -11.36 -28.65 -0.40
C MET A 1 -10.81 -27.90 0.78
N GLN A 2 -9.76 -27.09 0.59
CA GLN A 2 -9.19 -26.24 1.65
C GLN A 2 -9.95 -24.91 1.68
N ASN A 3 -10.26 -24.45 2.90
CA ASN A 3 -10.93 -23.17 3.16
C ASN A 3 -9.98 -22.01 2.82
N PRO A 4 -10.32 -21.12 1.85
CA PRO A 4 -9.47 -20.03 1.41
C PRO A 4 -9.41 -18.82 2.37
N PHE A 5 -10.15 -18.85 3.49
CA PHE A 5 -10.19 -17.76 4.48
C PHE A 5 -9.41 -18.09 5.76
N LYS A 6 -8.14 -18.48 5.63
CA LYS A 6 -7.23 -18.49 6.79
C LYS A 6 -6.54 -17.13 6.91
N PRO A 7 -6.77 -16.37 7.99
CA PRO A 7 -6.00 -15.16 8.26
C PRO A 7 -4.59 -15.56 8.72
N THR A 8 -3.63 -15.55 7.80
CA THR A 8 -2.20 -15.52 8.14
C THR A 8 -1.75 -14.06 8.21
N ALA A 9 -1.16 -13.67 9.32
CA ALA A 9 -0.51 -12.37 9.48
C ALA A 9 0.51 -12.17 8.35
N GLY A 10 0.27 -11.18 7.48
CA GLY A 10 1.24 -10.75 6.46
C GLY A 10 1.16 -11.40 5.08
N ALA A 11 0.07 -12.10 4.70
CA ALA A 11 -0.10 -12.56 3.33
C ALA A 11 -0.92 -11.57 2.49
N THR A 12 -0.33 -11.08 1.38
CA THR A 12 -0.99 -10.25 0.36
C THR A 12 -2.26 -10.97 -0.16
N PRO A 13 -3.44 -10.32 -0.17
CA PRO A 13 -4.67 -10.93 -0.65
C PRO A 13 -4.54 -11.42 -2.11
N PRO A 14 -5.21 -12.53 -2.48
CA PRO A 14 -5.14 -13.08 -3.82
C PRO A 14 -5.76 -12.13 -4.84
N GLU A 15 -4.96 -11.81 -5.86
CA GLU A 15 -5.20 -11.11 -7.13
C GLU A 15 -6.31 -10.04 -7.20
N LEU A 16 -5.80 -8.81 -7.35
CA LEU A 16 -6.41 -7.49 -7.51
C LEU A 16 -7.29 -7.33 -8.78
N VAL A 17 -8.25 -8.22 -9.03
CA VAL A 17 -9.17 -8.12 -10.19
C VAL A 17 -10.26 -7.09 -9.89
N GLY A 18 -9.88 -5.83 -9.83
CA GLY A 18 -10.75 -4.69 -9.52
C GLY A 18 -10.01 -3.49 -8.91
N ARG A 19 -8.78 -3.70 -8.40
CA ARG A 19 -7.94 -2.62 -7.88
C ARG A 19 -6.88 -2.12 -8.86
N ALA A 20 -6.56 -2.91 -9.88
CA ALA A 20 -5.55 -2.56 -10.89
C ALA A 20 -5.80 -1.19 -11.54
N GLY A 21 -7.07 -0.80 -11.74
CA GLY A 21 -7.41 0.48 -12.35
C GLY A 21 -7.54 1.67 -11.38
N LEU A 22 -7.42 1.45 -10.06
CA LEU A 22 -7.61 2.53 -9.07
C LEU A 22 -6.43 3.50 -9.02
N LEU A 23 -5.26 3.09 -9.54
CA LEU A 23 -4.06 3.92 -9.60
C LEU A 23 -3.77 4.41 -11.02
N ASP A 24 -4.65 4.16 -12.00
CA ASP A 24 -4.44 4.57 -13.40
C ASP A 24 -4.33 6.09 -13.52
N GLU A 25 -5.20 6.84 -12.82
CA GLU A 25 -5.15 8.30 -12.81
C GLU A 25 -3.87 8.82 -12.15
N PHE A 26 -3.42 8.14 -11.10
CA PHE A 26 -2.16 8.46 -10.42
C PHE A 26 -0.96 8.21 -11.35
N GLU A 27 -0.91 7.05 -12.00
CA GLU A 27 0.15 6.72 -12.96
C GLU A 27 0.16 7.69 -14.13
N TYR A 28 -1.01 7.99 -14.69
CA TYR A 28 -1.13 9.01 -15.73
C TYR A 28 -0.64 10.38 -15.24
N GLY A 29 -0.94 10.74 -14.00
CA GLY A 29 -0.46 11.97 -13.37
C GLY A 29 1.06 12.07 -13.29
N LEU A 30 1.76 10.97 -12.99
CA LEU A 30 3.23 10.93 -12.94
C LEU A 30 3.87 11.23 -14.29
N GLN A 31 3.22 10.83 -15.39
CA GLN A 31 3.69 11.10 -16.76
C GLN A 31 3.45 12.55 -17.20
N GLN A 32 2.39 13.19 -16.69
CA GLN A 32 2.05 14.59 -17.02
C GLN A 32 2.92 15.60 -16.27
N GLY A 33 3.51 15.22 -15.13
CA GLY A 33 4.34 16.10 -14.32
C GLY A 33 3.54 16.99 -13.36
N SER A 34 4.10 18.15 -13.00
CA SER A 34 3.57 19.00 -11.93
C SER A 34 2.09 19.37 -12.10
N GLY A 35 1.34 19.31 -10.99
CA GLY A 35 -0.03 19.80 -10.90
C GLY A 35 -1.08 18.90 -11.56
N ALA A 36 -0.69 17.72 -12.05
CA ALA A 36 -1.63 16.75 -12.58
C ALA A 36 -2.66 16.32 -11.50
N PRO A 37 -3.97 16.32 -11.80
CA PRO A 37 -5.01 16.00 -10.81
C PRO A 37 -4.81 14.65 -10.10
N GLY A 38 -4.30 13.64 -10.83
CA GLY A 38 -4.08 12.29 -10.30
C GLY A 38 -2.95 12.19 -9.27
N LEU A 39 -2.13 13.22 -9.08
CA LEU A 39 -1.06 13.23 -8.07
C LEU A 39 -1.55 13.60 -6.68
N LEU A 40 -2.83 13.92 -6.51
CA LEU A 40 -3.45 14.20 -5.22
C LEU A 40 -4.57 13.21 -4.95
N SER A 41 -4.35 12.25 -4.04
CA SER A 41 -5.31 11.17 -3.80
C SER A 41 -5.51 10.87 -2.31
N ILE A 42 -6.69 10.34 -1.97
CA ILE A 42 -7.03 9.85 -0.64
C ILE A 42 -7.60 8.43 -0.76
N ILE A 43 -6.90 7.48 -0.16
CA ILE A 43 -7.31 6.08 -0.05
C ILE A 43 -8.07 5.90 1.26
N THR A 44 -9.31 5.43 1.18
CA THR A 44 -10.18 5.25 2.35
C THR A 44 -10.78 3.86 2.41
N GLY A 45 -10.99 3.37 3.63
CA GLY A 45 -11.63 2.08 3.88
C GLY A 45 -11.37 1.53 5.29
N SER A 46 -12.07 0.45 5.64
CA SER A 46 -11.96 -0.21 6.94
C SER A 46 -10.54 -0.74 7.22
N ARG A 47 -10.24 -1.07 8.48
CA ARG A 47 -8.98 -1.74 8.84
C ARG A 47 -8.90 -3.10 8.14
N GLY A 48 -7.69 -3.47 7.69
CA GLY A 48 -7.46 -4.75 7.01
C GLY A 48 -7.93 -4.83 5.55
N ILE A 49 -8.55 -3.78 4.99
CA ILE A 49 -9.03 -3.79 3.60
C ILE A 49 -7.90 -3.71 2.56
N GLY A 50 -6.67 -3.38 2.97
CA GLY A 50 -5.51 -3.26 2.08
C GLY A 50 -5.11 -1.84 1.70
N LYS A 51 -5.40 -0.83 2.54
CA LYS A 51 -4.95 0.56 2.32
C LYS A 51 -3.43 0.67 2.19
N THR A 52 -2.68 0.09 3.13
CA THR A 52 -1.22 0.08 3.11
C THR A 52 -0.68 -0.63 1.88
N VAL A 53 -1.33 -1.72 1.43
CA VAL A 53 -0.97 -2.39 0.17
C VAL A 53 -1.13 -1.42 -1.01
N MET A 54 -2.28 -0.74 -1.12
CA MET A 54 -2.51 0.24 -2.19
C MET A 54 -1.53 1.42 -2.16
N LEU A 55 -1.14 1.89 -0.97
CA LEU A 55 -0.07 2.88 -0.85
C LEU A 55 1.25 2.32 -1.38
N SER A 56 1.63 1.11 -0.98
CA SER A 56 2.86 0.47 -1.46
C SER A 56 2.88 0.27 -2.98
N GLU A 57 1.75 -0.08 -3.59
CA GLU A 57 1.61 -0.16 -5.05
C GLU A 57 1.84 1.21 -5.70
N ALA A 58 1.20 2.28 -5.18
CA ALA A 58 1.40 3.63 -5.69
C ALA A 58 2.85 4.11 -5.54
N GLU A 59 3.50 3.79 -4.43
CA GLU A 59 4.92 4.07 -4.23
C GLU A 59 5.82 3.28 -5.20
N GLY A 60 5.47 2.03 -5.52
CA GLY A 60 6.16 1.23 -6.54
C GLY A 60 6.07 1.88 -7.91
N ILE A 61 4.84 2.22 -8.34
CA ILE A 61 4.58 2.92 -9.60
C ILE A 61 5.37 4.23 -9.66
N ALA A 62 5.37 5.04 -8.59
CA ALA A 62 6.14 6.28 -8.54
C ALA A 62 7.64 6.04 -8.79
N ARG A 63 8.24 5.04 -8.12
CA ARG A 63 9.66 4.70 -8.30
C ARG A 63 9.95 4.19 -9.70
N ASP A 64 9.06 3.39 -10.27
CA ASP A 64 9.20 2.87 -11.64
C ASP A 64 9.16 3.99 -12.70
N HIS A 65 8.42 5.07 -12.41
CA HIS A 65 8.42 6.32 -13.20
C HIS A 65 9.55 7.28 -12.82
N GLY A 66 10.49 6.86 -11.97
CA GLY A 66 11.68 7.63 -11.60
C GLY A 66 11.47 8.70 -10.55
N TRP A 67 10.29 8.77 -9.92
CA TRP A 67 9.98 9.73 -8.85
C TRP A 67 10.59 9.31 -7.52
N ALA A 68 11.05 10.30 -6.76
CA ALA A 68 11.43 10.09 -5.37
C ALA A 68 10.17 9.83 -4.52
N VAL A 69 10.31 9.02 -3.47
CA VAL A 69 9.19 8.65 -2.60
C VAL A 69 9.56 8.85 -1.12
N ILE A 70 8.73 9.59 -0.39
CA ILE A 70 8.76 9.68 1.07
C ILE A 70 7.51 8.99 1.61
N SER A 71 7.70 7.94 2.42
CA SER A 71 6.60 7.17 3.03
C SER A 71 6.65 7.29 4.54
N ARG A 72 5.53 7.70 5.15
CA ARG A 72 5.41 7.89 6.61
C ARG A 72 4.05 7.43 7.12
N THR A 73 4.02 7.00 8.38
CA THR A 73 2.77 6.85 9.14
C THR A 73 2.50 8.17 9.87
N ALA A 74 1.24 8.60 9.93
CA ALA A 74 0.82 9.82 10.60
C ALA A 74 0.85 9.68 12.13
N THR A 75 2.05 9.63 12.69
CA THR A 75 2.31 9.70 14.14
C THR A 75 2.72 11.12 14.54
N PRO A 76 2.57 11.56 15.81
CA PRO A 76 3.00 12.89 16.22
C PRO A 76 4.44 13.23 15.79
N GLY A 77 4.63 14.39 15.16
CA GLY A 77 5.91 14.82 14.62
C GLY A 77 6.25 14.24 13.24
N PHE A 78 5.32 13.59 12.54
CA PHE A 78 5.60 13.02 11.21
C PHE A 78 6.01 14.10 10.21
N LEU A 79 5.47 15.32 10.34
CA LEU A 79 5.85 16.44 9.47
C LEU A 79 7.33 16.81 9.59
N ALA A 80 7.89 16.74 10.80
CA ALA A 80 9.32 16.91 11.02
C ALA A 80 10.12 15.82 10.28
N GLY A 81 9.65 14.57 10.38
CA GLY A 81 10.25 13.43 9.70
C GLY A 81 10.21 13.55 8.17
N VAL A 82 9.15 14.12 7.59
CA VAL A 82 9.09 14.44 6.16
C VAL A 82 10.18 15.44 5.80
N GLY A 83 10.40 16.49 6.61
CA GLY A 83 11.49 17.44 6.41
C GLY A 83 12.87 16.80 6.46
N ASP A 84 13.11 15.90 7.42
CA ASP A 84 14.37 15.15 7.53
C ASP A 84 14.62 14.26 6.29
N ASP A 85 13.56 13.65 5.74
CA ASP A 85 13.68 12.86 4.51
C ASP A 85 13.94 13.73 3.28
N MET A 86 13.33 14.90 3.19
CA MET A 86 13.62 15.86 2.11
C MET A 86 15.08 16.33 2.14
N LEU A 87 15.63 16.61 3.33
CA LEU A 87 17.05 16.95 3.48
C LEU A 87 17.96 15.82 2.99
N ARG A 88 17.64 14.58 3.36
CA ARG A 88 18.40 13.40 2.91
C ARG A 88 18.38 13.28 1.38
N LEU A 89 17.20 13.42 0.76
CA LEU A 89 17.08 13.38 -0.70
C LEU A 89 17.83 14.54 -1.37
N LEU A 90 17.80 15.73 -0.78
CA LEU A 90 18.55 16.88 -1.31
C LEU A 90 20.06 16.61 -1.29
N ASP A 91 20.57 16.00 -0.23
CA ASP A 91 21.97 15.58 -0.12
C ASP A 91 22.33 14.45 -1.09
N GLU A 92 21.41 13.51 -1.34
CA GLU A 92 21.62 12.39 -2.27
C GLU A 92 21.61 12.83 -3.74
N PHE A 93 20.74 13.77 -4.11
CA PHE A 93 20.56 14.21 -5.50
C PHE A 93 21.32 15.49 -5.86
N GLY A 94 21.83 16.22 -4.87
CA GLY A 94 22.56 17.47 -5.05
C GLY A 94 23.99 17.28 -5.56
N ASP A 95 24.44 18.20 -6.42
CA ASP A 95 25.82 18.20 -6.97
C ASP A 95 26.82 18.98 -6.07
N GLY A 96 26.39 19.44 -4.89
CA GLY A 96 27.22 20.17 -3.94
C GLY A 96 28.02 19.25 -3.00
N PRO A 97 29.13 19.71 -2.38
CA PRO A 97 29.72 18.98 -1.25
C PRO A 97 28.62 18.77 -0.20
N PRO A 98 28.52 17.57 0.42
CA PRO A 98 27.40 17.17 1.27
C PRO A 98 27.03 18.33 2.18
N SER A 99 25.82 18.86 1.99
CA SER A 99 25.39 20.12 2.57
C SER A 99 25.49 20.01 4.06
N ARG A 100 26.59 20.53 4.60
CA ARG A 100 26.77 20.94 5.98
C ARG A 100 26.14 19.97 6.98
N LYS A 101 26.92 18.93 7.36
CA LYS A 101 26.77 18.13 8.59
C LYS A 101 25.74 18.77 9.49
N ILE A 102 24.56 18.16 9.65
CA ILE A 102 23.59 18.57 10.65
C ILE A 102 24.35 18.66 11.97
N THR A 103 24.77 19.88 12.29
CA THR A 103 25.44 20.26 13.52
C THR A 103 24.30 20.68 14.43
N ALA A 104 23.34 19.78 14.62
CA ALA A 104 22.28 19.91 15.60
C ALA A 104 22.53 18.81 16.63
N PHE A 105 23.59 19.06 17.41
CA PHE A 105 23.81 18.60 18.77
C PHE A 105 22.94 17.42 19.24
N SER A 106 23.58 16.26 19.31
CA SER A 106 23.32 15.37 20.44
C SER A 106 23.74 16.09 21.74
N ALA A 107 22.87 16.02 22.75
CA ALA A 107 23.15 16.21 24.18
C ALA A 107 23.48 17.64 24.70
N ALA A 108 22.42 18.37 25.05
CA ALA A 108 22.36 19.07 26.33
C ALA A 108 20.88 19.10 26.77
N GLY A 109 20.55 18.33 27.80
CA GLY A 109 19.17 17.99 28.15
C GLY A 109 18.29 19.19 28.47
N PHE A 110 17.08 19.21 27.91
CA PHE A 110 15.92 19.88 28.49
C PHE A 110 14.69 19.12 28.04
N GLY A 111 13.93 18.60 29.01
CA GLY A 111 12.62 18.01 28.78
C GLY A 111 11.55 19.08 28.57
N VAL A 112 10.40 18.63 28.07
CA VAL A 112 9.09 19.32 28.09
C VAL A 112 9.09 20.60 27.23
N THR A 113 8.42 20.68 26.08
CA THR A 113 6.97 20.58 25.88
C THR A 113 6.67 20.16 24.43
N THR A 114 5.54 19.50 24.26
CA THR A 114 4.85 19.21 22.99
C THR A 114 4.48 20.49 22.27
N GLN A 115 5.37 21.01 21.41
CA GLN A 115 5.04 21.86 20.26
C GLN A 115 6.32 22.09 19.46
N LEU A 116 6.31 21.75 18.16
CA LEU A 116 7.41 22.09 17.26
C LEU A 116 7.58 23.62 17.23
N PRO A 117 8.80 24.17 17.46
CA PRO A 117 9.04 25.59 17.31
C PRO A 117 8.77 26.04 15.86
N PRO A 118 8.15 27.21 15.64
CA PRO A 118 7.82 27.73 14.30
C PRO A 118 9.03 27.90 13.37
N GLU A 119 10.25 27.98 13.92
CA GLU A 119 11.50 27.99 13.14
C GLU A 119 11.73 26.67 12.36
N ARG A 120 11.27 25.52 12.88
CA ARG A 120 11.37 24.22 12.16
C ARG A 120 10.36 24.07 11.03
N ALA A 121 9.18 24.68 11.17
CA ALA A 121 8.15 24.68 10.12
C ALA A 121 8.57 25.54 8.92
N ALA A 122 9.27 26.66 9.16
CA ALA A 122 9.83 27.49 8.10
C ALA A 122 10.99 26.79 7.35
N ASP A 123 11.64 25.82 7.98
CA ASP A 123 12.82 25.14 7.45
C ASP A 123 12.47 24.12 6.37
N TRP A 124 11.48 23.25 6.63
CA TRP A 124 11.13 22.19 5.67
C TRP A 124 10.50 22.72 4.38
N ARG A 125 9.73 23.82 4.41
CA ARG A 125 9.16 24.39 3.18
C ARG A 125 10.25 24.90 2.24
N ARG A 126 11.30 25.52 2.79
CA ARG A 126 12.47 25.94 2.01
C ARG A 126 13.19 24.73 1.44
N THR A 127 13.49 23.73 2.26
CA THR A 127 14.11 22.48 1.82
C THR A 127 13.29 21.79 0.74
N GLY A 128 11.98 21.71 0.91
CA GLY A 128 11.05 21.15 -0.07
C GLY A 128 11.08 21.91 -1.38
N ASN A 129 11.12 23.24 -1.36
CA ASN A 129 11.25 24.04 -2.58
C ASN A 129 12.58 23.77 -3.30
N GLU A 130 13.69 23.73 -2.57
CA GLU A 130 15.03 23.44 -3.11
C GLU A 130 15.08 22.03 -3.73
N LEU A 131 14.61 21.02 -3.00
CA LEU A 131 14.54 19.64 -3.48
C LEU A 131 13.66 19.50 -4.72
N LEU A 132 12.45 20.05 -4.68
CA LEU A 132 11.51 19.92 -5.80
C LEU A 132 12.04 20.61 -7.06
N ARG A 133 12.72 21.76 -6.94
CA ARG A 133 13.39 22.40 -8.09
C ARG A 133 14.53 21.56 -8.65
N LEU A 134 15.29 20.91 -7.77
CA LEU A 134 16.35 20.00 -8.19
C LEU A 134 15.79 18.77 -8.93
N LEU A 135 14.70 18.19 -8.43
CA LEU A 135 14.01 17.07 -9.05
C LEU A 135 13.38 17.48 -10.40
N ASP A 136 12.74 18.66 -10.45
CA ASP A 136 12.18 19.24 -11.68
C ASP A 136 13.24 19.42 -12.77
N ALA A 137 14.40 19.97 -12.41
CA ALA A 137 15.53 20.12 -13.33
C ALA A 137 16.08 18.78 -13.87
N LYS A 138 15.86 17.67 -13.14
CA LYS A 138 16.21 16.32 -13.56
C LYS A 138 15.06 15.59 -14.27
N GLY A 139 13.94 16.26 -14.52
CA GLY A 139 12.77 15.68 -15.20
C GLY A 139 12.00 14.66 -14.36
N THR A 140 12.07 14.77 -13.04
CA THR A 140 11.40 13.88 -12.07
C THR A 140 10.63 14.69 -11.02
N GLY A 141 10.08 14.04 -10.00
CA GLY A 141 9.35 14.67 -8.91
C GLY A 141 9.40 13.89 -7.60
N LEU A 142 8.60 14.33 -6.64
CA LEU A 142 8.47 13.73 -5.31
C LEU A 142 7.03 13.29 -5.04
N VAL A 143 6.83 12.05 -4.63
CA VAL A 143 5.56 11.57 -4.06
C VAL A 143 5.70 11.40 -2.55
N ILE A 144 4.76 11.96 -1.80
CA ILE A 144 4.65 11.78 -0.35
C ILE A 144 3.44 10.89 -0.06
N THR A 145 3.66 9.78 0.64
CA THR A 145 2.59 8.89 1.11
C THR A 145 2.49 8.93 2.63
N ILE A 146 1.26 9.12 3.13
CA ILE A 146 0.99 9.22 4.56
C ILE A 146 -0.10 8.21 4.95
N ASP A 147 0.27 7.17 5.70
CA ASP A 147 -0.67 6.14 6.21
C ASP A 147 -1.23 6.50 7.60
N GLU A 148 -2.34 5.87 7.98
CA GLU A 148 -3.01 6.00 9.27
C GLU A 148 -3.28 7.46 9.69
N ILE A 149 -3.79 8.34 8.81
CA ILE A 149 -4.09 9.77 9.12
C ILE A 149 -5.06 10.00 10.29
N HIS A 150 -5.67 8.93 10.82
CA HIS A 150 -6.56 8.95 11.97
C HIS A 150 -5.81 8.80 13.30
N ALA A 151 -4.48 8.66 13.29
CA ALA A 151 -3.64 8.45 14.47
C ALA A 151 -3.03 9.74 15.05
N VAL A 152 -3.13 10.87 14.34
CA VAL A 152 -2.57 12.17 14.75
C VAL A 152 -3.61 13.29 14.70
N ASP A 153 -3.30 14.37 15.39
CA ASP A 153 -4.05 15.61 15.29
C ASP A 153 -3.98 16.19 13.87
N ARG A 154 -5.09 16.80 13.44
CA ARG A 154 -5.28 17.29 12.08
C ARG A 154 -4.38 18.49 11.75
N THR A 155 -3.79 19.14 12.74
CA THR A 155 -2.93 20.32 12.55
C THR A 155 -1.73 20.01 11.66
N GLU A 156 -1.02 18.89 11.89
CA GLU A 156 0.15 18.53 11.08
C GLU A 156 -0.26 18.14 9.65
N ILE A 157 -1.40 17.46 9.49
CA ILE A 157 -1.97 17.12 8.17
C ILE A 157 -2.36 18.39 7.41
N ALA A 158 -2.96 19.36 8.10
CA ALA A 158 -3.33 20.66 7.55
C ALA A 158 -2.12 21.43 7.03
N GLN A 159 -1.05 21.46 7.83
CA GLN A 159 0.20 22.12 7.48
C GLN A 159 0.83 21.45 6.25
N LEU A 160 0.94 20.12 6.23
CA LEU A 160 1.43 19.39 5.06
C LEU A 160 0.59 19.71 3.82
N ALA A 161 -0.74 19.66 3.92
CA ALA A 161 -1.63 19.93 2.80
C ALA A 161 -1.52 21.37 2.28
N ALA A 162 -1.35 22.35 3.18
CA ALA A 162 -1.17 23.75 2.82
C ALA A 162 0.15 24.00 2.09
N ASP A 163 1.24 23.39 2.56
CA ASP A 163 2.56 23.54 1.94
C ASP A 163 2.64 22.78 0.60
N VAL A 164 2.04 21.59 0.49
CA VAL A 164 1.89 20.88 -0.79
C VAL A 164 1.06 21.69 -1.78
N GLN A 165 -0.04 22.30 -1.33
CA GLN A 165 -0.81 23.22 -2.18
C GLN A 165 0.03 24.39 -2.67
N HIS A 166 0.93 24.91 -1.84
CA HIS A 166 1.84 25.98 -2.23
C HIS A 166 2.82 25.52 -3.31
N PHE A 167 3.44 24.36 -3.15
CA PHE A 167 4.34 23.78 -4.17
C PHE A 167 3.64 23.54 -5.50
N ILE A 168 2.40 23.04 -5.48
CA ILE A 168 1.60 22.86 -6.71
C ILE A 168 1.30 24.20 -7.38
N ARG A 169 1.01 25.26 -6.61
CA ARG A 169 0.82 26.61 -7.16
C ARG A 169 2.07 27.18 -7.82
N ASP A 170 3.24 26.78 -7.33
CA ASP A 170 4.54 27.17 -7.89
C ASP A 170 4.96 26.29 -9.10
N GLY A 171 4.13 25.32 -9.50
CA GLY A 171 4.41 24.43 -10.62
C GLY A 171 5.50 23.39 -10.33
N LEU A 172 5.69 23.03 -9.05
CA LEU A 172 6.71 22.06 -8.65
C LEU A 172 6.19 20.61 -8.74
N PRO A 173 7.03 19.63 -9.12
CA PRO A 173 6.61 18.25 -9.37
C PRO A 173 6.43 17.47 -8.07
N ILE A 174 5.25 17.61 -7.46
CA ILE A 174 4.90 16.94 -6.19
C ILE A 174 3.57 16.20 -6.28
N GLY A 175 3.53 15.00 -5.70
CA GLY A 175 2.33 14.23 -5.41
C GLY A 175 2.14 13.95 -3.93
N LEU A 176 0.89 13.78 -3.51
CA LEU A 176 0.51 13.51 -2.12
C LEU A 176 -0.63 12.49 -2.08
N ILE A 177 -0.41 11.39 -1.36
CA ILE A 177 -1.41 10.36 -1.13
C ILE A 177 -1.61 10.16 0.37
N PHE A 178 -2.86 10.25 0.83
CA PHE A 178 -3.24 9.91 2.19
C PHE A 178 -3.94 8.56 2.25
N ALA A 179 -3.74 7.81 3.34
CA ALA A 179 -4.58 6.66 3.67
C ALA A 179 -5.17 6.77 5.08
N GLY A 180 -6.47 6.48 5.19
CA GLY A 180 -7.20 6.70 6.43
C GLY A 180 -8.49 5.90 6.58
N LEU A 181 -9.08 5.99 7.78
CA LEU A 181 -10.44 5.52 8.01
C LEU A 181 -11.44 6.52 7.42
N PRO A 182 -12.65 6.07 7.00
CA PRO A 182 -13.66 6.96 6.43
C PRO A 182 -14.05 8.13 7.34
N SER A 183 -14.06 7.92 8.67
CA SER A 183 -14.33 8.98 9.64
C SER A 183 -13.29 10.08 9.56
N ALA A 184 -12.01 9.74 9.71
CA ALA A 184 -10.90 10.70 9.66
C ALA A 184 -10.79 11.44 8.30
N VAL A 185 -11.12 10.76 7.20
CA VAL A 185 -11.17 11.40 5.88
C VAL A 185 -12.33 12.40 5.79
N SER A 186 -13.52 12.02 6.27
CA SER A 186 -14.69 12.91 6.25
C SER A 186 -14.45 14.16 7.10
N ASP A 187 -13.93 13.93 8.29
CA ASP A 187 -13.46 14.89 9.27
C ASP A 187 -12.46 15.91 8.66
N LEU A 188 -11.39 15.42 8.06
CA LEU A 188 -10.36 16.24 7.39
C LEU A 188 -10.95 17.15 6.30
N LEU A 189 -11.94 16.66 5.55
CA LEU A 189 -12.53 17.36 4.43
C LEU A 189 -13.62 18.34 4.86
N ASN A 190 -14.39 18.02 5.91
CA ASN A 190 -15.58 18.77 6.32
C ASN A 190 -15.28 20.02 7.15
N GLU A 191 -14.25 20.02 7.98
CA GLU A 191 -14.01 21.10 8.95
C GLU A 191 -13.14 22.26 8.42
N GLY A 192 -12.94 22.35 7.10
CA GLY A 192 -12.24 23.50 6.48
C GLY A 192 -10.72 23.54 6.69
N VAL A 193 -10.18 22.60 7.46
CA VAL A 193 -8.76 22.47 7.81
C VAL A 193 -7.87 22.28 6.57
N ALA A 194 -8.37 21.59 5.54
CA ALA A 194 -7.65 21.35 4.30
C ALA A 194 -8.59 21.38 3.08
N THR A 195 -9.20 22.53 2.80
CA THR A 195 -10.14 22.70 1.67
C THR A 195 -9.55 22.28 0.33
N PHE A 196 -8.24 22.41 0.16
CA PHE A 196 -7.47 21.91 -0.98
C PHE A 196 -7.69 20.40 -1.24
N LEU A 197 -7.71 19.58 -0.18
CA LEU A 197 -7.87 18.13 -0.28
C LEU A 197 -9.26 17.70 -0.74
N ARG A 198 -10.24 18.61 -0.82
CA ARG A 198 -11.55 18.31 -1.43
C ARG A 198 -11.48 17.97 -2.90
N ARG A 199 -10.40 18.39 -3.58
CA ARG A 199 -10.14 18.08 -4.99
C ARG A 199 -9.26 16.84 -5.17
N ALA A 200 -8.82 16.22 -4.08
CA ALA A 200 -8.12 14.95 -4.16
C ALA A 200 -9.04 13.88 -4.74
N ASP A 201 -8.50 13.05 -5.61
CA ASP A 201 -9.19 11.84 -6.04
C ASP A 201 -9.43 10.93 -4.82
N ARG A 202 -10.61 10.30 -4.75
CA ARG A 202 -11.05 9.52 -3.59
C ARG A 202 -11.19 8.06 -3.97
N ILE A 203 -10.23 7.26 -3.53
CA ILE A 203 -10.20 5.82 -3.77
C ILE A 203 -10.86 5.12 -2.56
N ASN A 204 -12.13 4.74 -2.71
CA ASN A 204 -12.86 3.97 -1.69
C ASN A 204 -12.67 2.47 -1.88
N LEU A 205 -11.85 1.85 -1.04
CA LEU A 205 -11.55 0.42 -1.14
C LEU A 205 -12.72 -0.49 -0.74
N HIS A 206 -13.73 0.01 -0.03
CA HIS A 206 -14.93 -0.77 0.25
C HIS A 206 -15.77 -0.94 -1.01
N GLU A 207 -15.95 0.14 -1.76
CA GLU A 207 -16.65 0.12 -3.05
C GLU A 207 -15.88 -0.73 -4.07
N ALA A 208 -14.54 -0.60 -4.10
CA ALA A 208 -13.70 -1.43 -4.96
C ALA A 208 -13.80 -2.92 -4.61
N ALA A 209 -13.78 -3.29 -3.32
CA ALA A 209 -13.93 -4.68 -2.90
C ALA A 209 -15.31 -5.24 -3.26
N ILE A 210 -16.38 -4.45 -3.14
CA ILE A 210 -17.72 -4.85 -3.57
C ILE A 210 -17.77 -5.05 -5.09
N ALA A 211 -17.18 -4.14 -5.87
CA ALA A 211 -17.11 -4.23 -7.32
C ALA A 211 -16.32 -5.47 -7.77
N GLU A 212 -15.18 -5.76 -7.14
CA GLU A 212 -14.35 -6.95 -7.37
C GLU A 212 -15.10 -8.24 -7.06
N VAL A 213 -15.77 -8.31 -5.90
CA VAL A 213 -16.64 -9.45 -5.56
C VAL A 213 -17.76 -9.60 -6.59
N THR A 214 -18.43 -8.50 -6.97
CA THR A 214 -19.51 -8.53 -7.96
C THR A 214 -19.02 -8.97 -9.34
N ALA A 215 -17.84 -8.53 -9.77
CA ALA A 215 -17.20 -8.93 -11.02
C ALA A 215 -16.85 -10.42 -11.02
N SER A 216 -16.23 -10.92 -9.95
CA SER A 216 -15.90 -12.35 -9.80
C SER A 216 -17.14 -13.25 -9.79
N TYR A 217 -18.23 -12.84 -9.13
CA TYR A 217 -19.52 -13.55 -9.19
C TYR A 217 -20.12 -13.50 -10.60
N SER A 218 -20.07 -12.35 -11.28
CA SER A 218 -20.60 -12.20 -12.63
C SER A 218 -19.83 -13.06 -13.64
N GLU A 219 -18.50 -13.14 -13.52
CA GLU A 219 -17.64 -14.01 -14.31
C GLU A 219 -17.92 -15.49 -14.02
N ALA A 220 -18.12 -15.86 -12.75
CA ALA A 220 -18.50 -17.22 -12.37
C ALA A 220 -19.92 -17.62 -12.84
N LEU A 221 -20.81 -16.66 -13.02
CA LEU A 221 -22.20 -16.85 -13.43
C LEU A 221 -22.41 -16.67 -14.94
N GLN A 222 -21.39 -16.33 -15.74
CA GLN A 222 -21.51 -16.32 -17.20
C GLN A 222 -21.81 -17.75 -17.70
N PRO A 223 -22.99 -18.00 -18.30
CA PRO A 223 -23.34 -19.32 -18.81
C PRO A 223 -22.57 -19.55 -20.11
N GLY A 224 -21.37 -20.14 -20.01
CA GLY A 224 -20.53 -20.25 -21.22
C GLY A 224 -19.18 -20.95 -21.15
N ARG A 225 -18.83 -21.74 -20.12
CA ARG A 225 -17.74 -22.73 -20.26
C ARG A 225 -18.08 -24.03 -19.53
N HIS A 226 -18.54 -25.00 -20.30
CA HIS A 226 -18.70 -26.38 -19.88
C HIS A 226 -17.41 -26.91 -19.22
N ARG A 227 -17.41 -27.05 -17.90
CA ARG A 227 -16.57 -28.06 -17.24
C ARG A 227 -17.32 -29.37 -17.27
N HIS A 228 -16.74 -30.31 -18.01
CA HIS A 228 -17.08 -31.71 -18.05
C HIS A 228 -17.35 -32.21 -16.62
N LEU A 229 -18.61 -32.53 -16.29
CA LEU A 229 -18.88 -33.36 -15.11
C LEU A 229 -18.26 -34.74 -15.38
N PRO A 230 -17.36 -35.25 -14.53
CA PRO A 230 -16.95 -36.64 -14.63
C PRO A 230 -18.19 -37.51 -14.39
N ARG A 231 -18.50 -38.38 -15.35
CA ARG A 231 -19.59 -39.36 -15.22
C ARG A 231 -19.36 -40.21 -13.96
N PRO A 232 -20.41 -40.54 -13.19
CA PRO A 232 -20.26 -41.44 -12.05
C PRO A 232 -19.78 -42.81 -12.56
N HIS A 233 -18.66 -43.28 -12.01
CA HIS A 233 -18.16 -44.64 -12.20
C HIS A 233 -19.25 -45.65 -11.79
N GLN A 234 -19.73 -46.45 -12.74
CA GLN A 234 -20.45 -47.68 -12.43
C GLN A 234 -19.45 -48.73 -11.91
N PRO A 235 -19.65 -49.32 -10.73
CA PRO A 235 -18.86 -50.47 -10.30
C PRO A 235 -19.24 -51.71 -11.13
N GLY A 236 -18.24 -52.30 -11.78
CA GLY A 236 -18.40 -53.45 -12.66
C GLY A 236 -19.00 -54.67 -11.95
N SER A 237 -20.03 -55.24 -12.57
CA SER A 237 -20.63 -56.51 -12.21
C SER A 237 -19.67 -57.66 -12.52
N ARG A 238 -19.36 -58.44 -11.48
CA ARG A 238 -18.65 -59.71 -11.58
C ARG A 238 -19.46 -60.72 -12.38
N SER A 239 -18.82 -61.38 -13.34
CA SER A 239 -19.29 -62.62 -13.95
C SER A 239 -18.49 -63.80 -13.40
N HIS A 240 -19.21 -64.79 -12.85
CA HIS A 240 -18.71 -66.05 -12.33
C HIS A 240 -18.27 -67.01 -13.44
N ARG A 241 -17.14 -67.69 -13.18
CA ARG A 241 -16.78 -69.11 -13.48
C ARG A 241 -15.26 -69.18 -13.36
N GLY A 242 -14.60 -69.96 -12.51
CA GLY A 242 -14.89 -71.25 -11.87
C GLY A 242 -13.61 -72.07 -12.04
N ILE A 243 -13.11 -72.69 -10.96
CA ILE A 243 -12.31 -73.93 -10.88
C ILE A 243 -11.51 -73.93 -9.55
N SER A 244 -11.62 -75.05 -8.85
CA SER A 244 -11.19 -75.34 -7.49
C SER A 244 -9.73 -75.84 -7.40
N LEU A 245 -9.08 -75.50 -6.27
CA LEU A 245 -8.15 -76.27 -5.39
C LEU A 245 -6.90 -76.97 -6.00
N PRO A 246 -5.74 -77.00 -5.30
CA PRO A 246 -5.66 -77.54 -3.94
C PRO A 246 -4.82 -76.75 -2.92
N ASP A 247 -5.22 -76.88 -1.67
CA ASP A 247 -4.35 -76.81 -0.48
C ASP A 247 -3.78 -78.23 -0.27
N PRO A 248 -2.48 -78.36 0.02
CA PRO A 248 -2.16 -79.14 1.20
C PRO A 248 -0.94 -78.61 1.96
N THR A 249 -1.18 -78.20 3.21
CA THR A 249 -0.34 -78.45 4.39
C THR A 249 1.14 -78.04 4.29
N GLY A 250 1.48 -76.92 4.93
CA GLY A 250 2.87 -76.51 5.18
C GLY A 250 3.06 -75.82 6.53
N GLY A 251 2.44 -76.34 7.59
CA GLY A 251 2.63 -75.87 8.96
C GLY A 251 3.27 -76.95 9.83
N LEU A 252 4.59 -76.85 10.05
CA LEU A 252 5.34 -77.58 11.07
C LEU A 252 6.19 -76.57 11.87
N LEU A 253 5.71 -76.20 13.06
CA LEU A 253 6.57 -75.94 14.23
C LEU A 253 7.02 -77.32 14.79
N PRO A 254 8.04 -77.46 15.68
CA PRO A 254 8.93 -76.48 16.33
C PRO A 254 10.42 -76.94 16.51
N LEU A 255 11.19 -76.14 17.27
CA LEU A 255 12.24 -76.54 18.23
C LEU A 255 13.61 -77.07 17.74
N ALA A 256 14.67 -76.29 18.00
CA ALA A 256 15.88 -76.80 18.66
C ALA A 256 16.76 -75.64 19.19
N ARG A 257 16.86 -75.53 20.52
CA ARG A 257 18.11 -75.30 21.27
C ARG A 257 17.85 -75.47 22.77
N SER A 258 18.24 -76.63 23.29
CA SER A 258 18.78 -76.75 24.65
C SER A 258 20.05 -77.59 24.53
N ARG A 259 21.17 -77.00 24.97
CA ARG A 259 22.48 -77.60 25.30
C ARG A 259 22.94 -78.83 24.52
#